data_AF-A0A929ELQ9-F1
#
_entry.id   AF-A0A929ELQ9-F1
#
_cell.length_a   1.000
_cell.length_b   1.000
_cell.length_c   1.000
_cell.angle_alpha   90.00
_cell.angle_beta   90.00
_cell.angle_gamma   90.00
#
_symmetry.space_group_name_H-M   'P 1'
#
loop_
_entity.id
_entity.type
_entity.pdbx_description
1 polymer ?
#
loop_
_entity_poly.entity_id
_entity_poly.type
_entity_poly.pdbx_seq_one_letter_code
_entity_poly.pdbx_strand_id
1 'polypeptide(L)'
;MTELYEQPTRNVSELFGNNEDLTKLYDDDIYTAYTEDLEFMWRWTIYRDDKLVQEGCSLTERASQHAVNHVIAFFNMSAKNKLQPEVET
;
A
#
# COMPACT_ATOMS: atom_id res chain seq x y z
N MET A 1 13.44 -33.54 0.94
CA MET A 1 12.34 -33.06 0.07
C MET A 1 11.76 -31.80 0.72
N THR A 2 12.58 -30.75 0.85
CA THR A 2 12.29 -29.58 1.70
C THR A 2 12.79 -28.27 1.07
N GLU A 3 13.22 -28.31 -0.19
CA GLU A 3 13.86 -27.17 -0.88
C GLU A 3 12.94 -26.49 -1.90
N LEU A 4 11.63 -26.78 -1.89
CA LEU A 4 10.72 -26.33 -2.95
C LEU A 4 10.06 -24.96 -2.70
N TYR A 5 10.34 -24.29 -1.58
CA TYR A 5 9.63 -23.05 -1.19
C TYR A 5 10.52 -21.97 -0.55
N GLU A 6 11.81 -21.94 -0.87
CA GLU A 6 12.52 -20.66 -0.75
C GLU A 6 12.22 -19.85 -2.01
N GLN A 7 11.06 -19.18 -2.02
CA GLN A 7 10.87 -18.11 -2.99
C GLN A 7 11.85 -17.00 -2.62
N PRO A 8 12.78 -16.61 -3.52
CA PRO A 8 13.56 -15.43 -3.28
C PRO A 8 12.56 -14.27 -3.31
N THR A 9 12.22 -13.71 -2.16
CA THR A 9 11.55 -12.40 -2.04
C THR A 9 12.51 -11.28 -2.45
N ARG A 10 13.37 -11.53 -3.44
CA ARG A 10 14.08 -10.49 -4.17
C ARG A 10 12.99 -9.64 -4.79
N ASN A 11 12.98 -8.38 -4.38
CA ASN A 11 12.12 -7.30 -4.83
C ASN A 11 11.53 -7.59 -6.22
N VAL A 12 10.33 -8.19 -6.24
CA VAL A 12 9.68 -8.60 -7.50
C VAL A 12 9.41 -7.38 -8.39
N SER A 13 9.32 -6.22 -7.75
CA SER A 13 9.47 -4.89 -8.34
C SER A 13 10.55 -4.77 -9.41
N GLU A 14 11.78 -5.23 -9.14
CA GLU A 14 12.92 -5.07 -10.04
C GLU A 14 12.87 -6.04 -11.23
N LEU A 15 12.08 -7.10 -11.12
CA LEU A 15 11.88 -8.11 -12.16
C LEU A 15 10.79 -7.72 -13.16
N PHE A 16 9.84 -6.88 -12.77
CA PHE A 16 8.59 -6.67 -13.50
C PHE A 16 8.25 -5.24 -13.91
N GLY A 17 9.02 -4.21 -13.53
CA GLY A 17 8.68 -2.85 -13.96
C GLY A 17 9.81 -1.83 -13.88
N ASN A 18 9.99 -1.09 -14.97
CA ASN A 18 10.51 0.27 -14.89
C ASN A 18 9.44 1.13 -14.18
N ASN A 19 9.81 2.19 -13.48
CA ASN A 19 8.90 3.15 -12.81
C ASN A 19 7.83 3.80 -13.74
N GLU A 20 7.78 3.44 -15.02
CA GLU A 20 6.84 3.95 -16.02
C GLU A 20 5.41 3.41 -15.84
N ASP A 21 5.21 2.31 -15.11
CA ASP A 21 3.89 1.69 -14.85
C ASP A 21 3.30 2.04 -13.46
N LEU A 22 3.85 3.05 -12.78
CA LEU A 22 3.37 3.46 -11.47
C LEU A 22 2.18 4.44 -11.60
N THR A 23 0.96 3.93 -11.38
CA THR A 23 -0.26 4.73 -11.37
C THR A 23 -0.55 5.28 -9.97
N LYS A 24 -0.70 6.59 -9.84
CA LYS A 24 -1.09 7.25 -8.58
C LYS A 24 -2.57 7.00 -8.28
N LEU A 25 -2.87 6.40 -7.13
CA LEU A 25 -4.23 6.10 -6.66
C LEU A 25 -4.74 7.12 -5.63
N TYR A 26 -3.83 7.73 -4.86
CA TYR A 26 -4.20 8.66 -3.80
C TYR A 26 -3.09 9.68 -3.56
N ASP A 27 -3.48 10.90 -3.22
CA ASP A 27 -2.56 12.00 -2.93
C ASP A 27 -3.27 13.03 -2.04
N ASP A 28 -2.77 13.22 -0.82
CA ASP A 28 -3.10 14.33 0.06
C ASP A 28 -1.84 14.83 0.81
N ASP A 29 -2.00 15.76 1.75
CA ASP A 29 -0.88 16.34 2.51
C ASP A 29 -0.12 15.34 3.39
N ILE A 30 -0.69 14.16 3.69
CA ILE A 30 -0.16 13.20 4.66
C ILE A 30 0.23 11.88 3.98
N TYR A 31 -0.60 11.40 3.06
CA TYR A 31 -0.52 10.10 2.43
C TYR A 31 -0.48 10.21 0.91
N THR A 32 0.41 9.42 0.32
CA THR A 32 0.41 9.13 -1.12
C THR A 32 0.26 7.64 -1.32
N ALA A 33 -0.44 7.24 -2.38
CA ALA A 33 -0.56 5.84 -2.73
C ALA A 33 -0.40 5.63 -4.23
N TYR A 34 0.23 4.52 -4.57
CA TYR A 34 0.50 4.12 -5.94
C TYR A 34 0.08 2.67 -6.15
N THR A 35 -0.11 2.30 -7.40
CA THR A 35 -0.28 0.93 -7.83
C THR A 35 0.53 0.68 -9.08
N GLU A 36 0.96 -0.56 -9.26
CA GLU A 36 1.57 -1.04 -10.49
C GLU A 36 0.88 -2.32 -10.94
N ASP A 37 0.85 -2.53 -12.26
CA ASP A 37 0.39 -3.77 -12.86
C ASP A 37 1.56 -4.75 -12.92
N LEU A 38 1.40 -5.93 -12.32
CA LEU A 38 2.37 -7.03 -12.39
C LEU A 38 1.91 -8.11 -13.37
N GLU A 39 1.01 -7.79 -14.31
CA GLU A 39 0.33 -8.65 -15.29
C GLU A 39 -0.65 -9.67 -14.66
N PHE A 40 -0.26 -10.35 -13.58
CA PHE A 40 -1.09 -11.35 -12.90
C PHE A 40 -1.83 -10.80 -11.66
N MET A 41 -1.42 -9.63 -11.19
CA MET A 41 -1.98 -8.94 -10.03
C MET A 41 -1.59 -7.46 -10.04
N TRP A 42 -2.26 -6.67 -9.22
CA TRP A 42 -1.90 -5.27 -8.98
C TRP A 42 -1.29 -5.15 -7.60
N ARG A 43 -0.07 -4.65 -7.51
CA ARG A 43 0.56 -4.29 -6.23
C ARG A 43 0.28 -2.83 -5.96
N TRP A 44 -0.10 -2.51 -4.73
CA TRP A 44 -0.31 -1.14 -4.29
C TRP A 44 0.49 -0.84 -3.03
N THR A 45 0.93 0.41 -2.91
CA THR A 45 1.77 0.90 -1.82
C THR A 45 1.20 2.21 -1.29
N ILE A 46 1.30 2.41 0.02
CA ILE A 46 0.88 3.62 0.72
C ILE A 46 2.10 4.18 1.45
N TYR A 47 2.37 5.45 1.24
CA TYR A 47 3.45 6.21 1.86
C TYR A 47 2.86 7.29 2.77
N ARG A 48 3.60 7.60 3.84
CA ARG A 48 3.38 8.76 4.71
C ARG A 48 4.71 9.46 4.92
N ASP A 49 4.78 10.77 4.65
CA ASP A 49 6.03 11.53 4.74
C ASP A 49 7.19 10.83 3.97
N ASP A 50 6.91 10.40 2.73
CA ASP A 50 7.80 9.63 1.85
C ASP A 50 8.27 8.26 2.38
N LYS A 51 7.71 7.78 3.50
CA LYS A 51 8.01 6.47 4.07
C LYS A 51 6.91 5.47 3.73
N LEU A 52 7.28 4.31 3.20
CA LEU A 52 6.35 3.22 2.97
C LEU A 52 5.75 2.77 4.32
N VAL A 53 4.42 2.89 4.46
CA VAL A 53 3.70 2.49 5.68
C VAL A 53 2.87 1.24 5.49
N GLN A 54 2.46 0.93 4.26
CA GLN A 54 1.71 -0.28 3.95
C GLN A 54 1.94 -0.69 2.50
N GLU A 55 2.03 -2.00 2.27
CA GLU A 55 1.98 -2.63 0.95
C GLU A 55 0.82 -3.64 0.93
N GLY A 56 0.24 -3.84 -0.24
CA GLY A 56 -0.73 -4.90 -0.46
C GLY A 56 -0.98 -5.15 -1.94
N CYS A 57 -2.03 -5.93 -2.21
CA CYS A 57 -2.38 -6.27 -3.57
C CYS A 57 -3.86 -6.39 -3.84
N SER A 58 -4.22 -6.41 -5.11
CA SER A 58 -5.57 -6.60 -5.61
C SER A 58 -5.57 -7.26 -6.98
N LEU A 59 -6.72 -7.79 -7.37
CA LEU A 59 -6.86 -8.50 -8.66
C LEU A 59 -7.00 -7.54 -9.85
N THR A 60 -7.42 -6.30 -9.60
CA THR A 60 -7.61 -5.27 -10.63
C THR A 60 -7.21 -3.91 -10.07
N GLU A 61 -6.81 -2.98 -10.94
CA GLU A 61 -6.52 -1.58 -10.58
C GLU A 61 -7.66 -0.93 -9.78
N ARG A 62 -8.90 -1.14 -10.23
CA ARG A 62 -10.09 -0.61 -9.55
C ARG A 62 -10.21 -1.17 -8.13
N ALA A 63 -9.93 -2.45 -7.94
CA ALA A 63 -9.93 -3.05 -6.62
C ALA A 63 -8.78 -2.49 -5.74
N SER A 64 -7.61 -2.21 -6.33
CA SER A 64 -6.51 -1.50 -5.63
C SER A 64 -6.97 -0.15 -5.10
N GLN A 65 -7.64 0.67 -5.92
CA GLN A 65 -8.18 1.96 -5.48
C GLN A 65 -9.14 1.82 -4.28
N HIS A 66 -10.06 0.84 -4.33
CA HIS A 66 -10.99 0.60 -3.22
C HIS A 66 -10.27 0.13 -1.95
N ALA A 67 -9.30 -0.79 -2.09
CA ALA A 67 -8.50 -1.29 -0.97
C ALA A 67 -7.70 -0.16 -0.29
N VAL A 68 -7.01 0.67 -1.08
CA VAL A 68 -6.26 1.83 -0.60
C VAL A 68 -7.18 2.80 0.15
N ASN A 69 -8.36 3.12 -0.42
CA ASN A 69 -9.32 4.01 0.23
C ASN A 69 -9.79 3.47 1.60
N HIS A 70 -9.98 2.16 1.75
CA HIS A 70 -10.34 1.54 3.03
C HIS A 70 -9.21 1.66 4.06
N VAL A 71 -7.97 1.39 3.66
CA VAL A 71 -6.81 1.50 4.56
C VAL A 71 -6.60 2.94 5.01
N ILE A 72 -6.70 3.91 4.09
CA ILE A 72 -6.58 5.34 4.42
C ILE A 72 -7.69 5.79 5.37
N ALA A 73 -8.94 5.37 5.14
CA ALA A 73 -10.04 5.66 6.05
C ALA A 73 -9.76 5.13 7.48
N PHE A 74 -9.19 3.93 7.58
CA PHE A 74 -8.77 3.36 8.86
C PHE A 74 -7.62 4.15 9.52
N PHE A 75 -6.59 4.55 8.75
CA PHE A 75 -5.49 5.38 9.25
C PHE A 75 -5.97 6.73 9.76
N ASN A 76 -6.87 7.39 9.03
CA ASN A 76 -7.45 8.66 9.41
C ASN A 76 -8.32 8.55 10.68
N MET A 77 -9.05 7.46 10.87
CA MET A 77 -9.79 7.20 12.10
C MET A 77 -8.84 6.96 13.29
N SER A 78 -7.78 6.18 13.08
CA SER A 78 -6.79 5.86 14.11
C SER A 78 -6.01 7.11 14.56
N ALA A 79 -5.66 8.00 13.63
CA ALA A 79 -5.00 9.27 13.94
C ALA A 79 -5.89 10.19 14.79
N LYS A 80 -7.20 10.24 14.51
CA LYS A 80 -8.17 11.01 15.32
C LYS A 80 -8.28 10.47 16.75
N ASN A 81 -8.30 9.15 16.93
CA ASN A 81 -8.36 8.56 18.27
C ASN A 81 -7.10 8.82 19.10
N LYS A 82 -5.91 8.87 18.48
CA LYS A 82 -4.66 9.20 19.19
C LYS A 82 -4.58 10.65 19.65
N LEU A 83 -5.40 11.54 19.09
CA LEU A 83 -5.44 12.96 19.44
C LEU A 83 -6.51 13.29 20.51
N GLN A 84 -7.30 12.33 20.97
CA GLN A 84 -8.18 12.51 22.12
C GLN A 84 -7.35 12.32 23.40
N PRO A 85 -7.17 13.36 24.24
CA PRO A 85 -6.55 13.18 25.53
C PRO A 85 -7.46 12.29 26.39
N GLU A 86 -6.84 11.37 27.11
CA GLU A 86 -7.50 10.60 28.17
C GLU A 86 -8.15 11.62 29.11
N VAL A 87 -9.48 11.64 29.16
CA VAL A 87 -10.21 12.42 30.16
C VAL A 87 -9.94 11.70 31.49
N GLU A 88 -8.97 12.19 32.25
CA GLU A 88 -8.80 11.83 33.65
C GLU A 88 -10.10 12.18 34.40
N THR A 89 -10.90 11.15 34.71
CA THR A 89 -11.98 11.20 35.72
C THR A 89 -11.47 10.82 37.09
#